data_AF-V5H8H5-F1
#
_entry.id   AF-V5H8H5-F1
#
_cell.length_a   1.000
_cell.length_b   1.000
_cell.length_c   1.000
_cell.angle_alpha   90.00
_cell.angle_beta   90.00
_cell.angle_gamma   90.00
#
_symmetry.space_group_name_H-M   'P 1'
#
loop_
_entity.id
_entity.type
_entity.pdbx_description
1 polymer ?
#
loop_
_entity_poly.entity_id
_entity_poly.type
_entity_poly.pdbx_seq_one_letter_code
_entity_poly.pdbx_strand_id
1 'polypeptide(L)'
;MLAAGRQGHLPLIFSFITAETSLPLTSILLRGCLAVCYTFVGSVEALIVGAVFLASLAGVFVVLTLFVLRFTMEDAPRPYRVPTVLAVIKLVVLVALIVLPFL
;
A
#
# COMPACT_ATOMS: atom_id res chain seq x y z
N MET A 1 9.32 -1.87 -3.37
CA MET A 1 10.51 -1.07 -3.73
C MET A 1 11.01 -1.41 -5.13
N LEU A 2 11.29 -2.68 -5.45
CA LEU A 2 11.76 -3.11 -6.79
C LEU A 2 10.91 -2.61 -7.97
N ALA A 3 9.58 -2.78 -7.93
CA ALA A 3 8.70 -2.29 -8.99
C ALA A 3 8.69 -0.74 -9.11
N ALA A 4 8.82 -0.03 -7.99
CA ALA A 4 8.82 1.42 -7.97
C ALA A 4 10.16 2.02 -8.46
N GLY A 5 11.29 1.36 -8.19
CA GLY A 5 12.60 1.74 -8.75
C GLY A 5 12.67 1.53 -10.26
N ARG A 6 12.01 0.49 -10.80
CA ARG A 6 11.90 0.25 -12.25
C ARG A 6 11.06 1.29 -12.99
N GLN A 7 10.08 1.89 -12.31
CA GLN A 7 9.19 2.91 -12.87
C GLN A 7 9.73 4.34 -12.62
N GLY A 8 10.95 4.49 -12.07
CA GLY A 8 11.58 5.79 -11.80
C GLY A 8 11.03 6.55 -10.59
N HIS A 9 10.04 6.01 -9.88
CA HIS A 9 9.41 6.66 -8.71
C HIS A 9 10.27 6.59 -7.43
N LEU A 10 11.30 5.74 -7.41
CA LEU A 10 12.29 5.71 -6.34
C LEU A 10 13.70 5.82 -6.93
N PRO A 11 14.64 6.51 -6.25
CA PRO A 11 16.05 6.52 -6.63
C PRO A 11 16.58 5.09 -6.81
N LEU A 12 17.26 4.83 -7.93
CA LEU A 12 17.73 3.50 -8.32
C LEU A 12 18.62 2.82 -7.26
N ILE A 13 19.21 3.62 -6.36
CA ILE A 13 20.03 3.21 -5.22
C ILE A 13 19.28 2.19 -4.33
N PHE A 14 17.97 2.32 -4.19
CA PHE A 14 17.13 1.40 -3.39
C PHE A 14 16.73 0.12 -4.12
N SER A 15 17.05 0.01 -5.42
CA SER A 15 16.79 -1.18 -6.25
C SER A 15 18.06 -1.94 -6.63
N PHE A 16 19.21 -1.65 -5.99
CA PHE A 16 20.40 -2.46 -6.17
C PHE A 16 20.16 -3.89 -5.64
N ILE A 17 20.17 -4.84 -6.56
CA ILE A 17 20.23 -6.27 -6.28
C ILE A 17 21.72 -6.60 -6.17
N THR A 18 22.17 -7.01 -4.98
CA THR A 18 23.55 -7.50 -4.82
C THR A 18 23.69 -8.80 -5.61
N ALA A 19 24.65 -8.82 -6.55
CA ALA A 19 24.85 -9.92 -7.49
C ALA A 19 25.15 -11.27 -6.82
N GLU A 20 25.72 -11.26 -5.62
CA GLU A 20 26.17 -12.49 -4.94
C GLU A 20 25.05 -13.23 -4.20
N THR A 21 24.00 -12.55 -3.74
CA THR A 21 22.96 -13.18 -2.90
C THR A 21 21.57 -13.12 -3.54
N SER A 22 21.41 -12.40 -4.66
CA SER A 22 20.09 -12.09 -5.26
C SER A 22 19.11 -11.41 -4.29
N LEU A 23 19.59 -10.94 -3.14
CA LEU A 23 18.81 -10.24 -2.14
C LEU A 23 18.91 -8.72 -2.39
N PRO A 24 17.77 -7.99 -2.40
CA PRO A 24 17.79 -6.53 -2.44
C PRO A 24 18.20 -5.98 -1.07
N LEU A 25 19.49 -6.05 -0.74
CA LEU A 25 20.05 -5.70 0.57
C LEU A 25 19.73 -4.24 0.96
N THR A 26 19.81 -3.30 0.02
CA THR A 26 19.53 -1.88 0.28
C THR A 26 18.07 -1.64 0.67
N SER A 27 17.13 -2.36 0.05
CA SER A 27 15.70 -2.31 0.42
C SER A 27 15.45 -2.87 1.82
N ILE A 28 16.14 -3.95 2.21
CA ILE A 28 15.99 -4.57 3.53
C ILE A 28 16.56 -3.66 4.62
N LEU A 29 17.76 -3.11 4.41
CA LEU A 29 18.40 -2.19 5.34
C LEU A 29 17.57 -0.92 5.56
N LEU A 30 17.01 -0.34 4.50
CA LEU A 30 16.14 0.83 4.61
C LEU A 30 14.89 0.51 5.45
N ARG A 31 14.23 -0.62 5.16
CA ARG A 31 13.04 -1.06 5.92
C ARG A 31 13.36 -1.33 7.39
N GLY A 32 14.49 -1.98 7.67
CA GLY A 32 14.96 -2.24 9.03
C GLY A 32 15.28 -0.96 9.79
N CYS A 33 16.00 -0.02 9.16
CA CYS A 33 16.31 1.28 9.74
C CYS A 33 15.04 2.07 10.08
N LEU A 34 14.07 2.11 9.17
CA LEU A 34 12.78 2.75 9.42
C LEU A 34 12.01 2.09 10.56
N ALA A 35 11.99 0.74 10.62
CA ALA A 35 11.33 0.02 11.70
C ALA A 35 11.95 0.33 13.08
N VAL A 36 13.28 0.39 13.15
CA VAL A 36 14.01 0.79 14.36
C VAL A 36 13.67 2.23 14.74
N CYS A 37 13.67 3.15 13.79
CA CYS A 37 13.29 4.56 14.03
C CYS A 37 11.85 4.68 14.56
N TYR A 38 10.88 3.97 13.97
CA TYR A 38 9.49 3.98 14.43
C TYR A 38 9.33 3.39 15.83
N THR A 39 10.15 2.39 16.20
CA THR A 39 10.12 1.79 17.54
C THR A 39 10.52 2.79 18.64
N PHE A 40 11.40 3.74 18.33
CA PHE A 40 11.85 4.75 19.30
C PHE A 40 10.85 5.90 19.50
N VAL A 41 9.93 6.13 18.55
CA VAL A 41 9.12 7.35 18.50
C VAL A 41 7.72 7.20 19.12
N GLY A 42 7.17 5.98 19.22
CA GLY A 42 5.75 5.80 19.61
C GLY A 42 5.44 4.59 20.47
N SER A 43 4.34 4.69 21.22
CA SER A 43 3.71 3.53 21.88
C SER A 43 3.21 2.53 20.84
N VAL A 44 3.17 1.25 21.20
CA VAL A 44 2.69 0.17 20.32
C VAL A 44 1.28 0.46 19.80
N GLU A 45 0.42 1.00 20.66
CA GLU A 45 -0.95 1.38 20.32
C GLU A 45 -1.00 2.49 19.26
N ALA A 46 -0.22 3.57 19.43
CA ALA A 46 -0.17 4.66 18.47
C ALA A 46 0.38 4.21 17.11
N LEU A 47 1.39 3.32 17.11
CA LEU A 47 1.94 2.73 15.88
C LEU A 47 0.90 1.90 15.12
N ILE A 48 0.14 1.07 15.83
CA ILE A 48 -0.90 0.22 15.22
C ILE A 48 -1.99 1.10 14.63
N VAL A 49 -2.52 2.06 15.39
CA VAL A 49 -3.59 2.95 14.92
C VAL A 49 -3.15 3.76 13.70
N GLY A 50 -1.93 4.31 13.72
CA GLY A 50 -1.38 5.04 12.58
C GLY A 50 -1.17 4.16 11.34
N ALA A 51 -0.67 2.93 11.53
CA ALA A 51 -0.46 1.99 10.43
C ALA A 51 -1.79 1.55 9.80
N VAL A 52 -2.80 1.23 10.62
CA VAL A 52 -4.14 0.85 10.15
C VAL A 52 -4.83 2.01 9.43
N PHE A 53 -4.68 3.23 9.93
CA PHE A 53 -5.21 4.43 9.27
C PHE A 53 -4.60 4.61 7.86
N LEU A 54 -3.27 4.59 7.75
CA LEU A 54 -2.58 4.74 6.46
C LEU A 54 -2.91 3.60 5.50
N ALA A 55 -2.96 2.36 5.99
CA ALA A 55 -3.33 1.19 5.17
C ALA A 55 -4.77 1.28 4.66
N SER A 56 -5.70 1.73 5.51
CA SER A 56 -7.11 1.89 5.14
C SER A 56 -7.29 3.02 4.13
N LEU A 57 -6.59 4.15 4.31
CA LEU A 57 -6.58 5.27 3.38
C LEU A 57 -6.06 4.85 1.99
N ALA A 58 -4.92 4.17 1.94
CA ALA A 58 -4.40 3.60 0.69
C ALA A 58 -5.39 2.61 0.06
N GLY A 59 -6.05 1.79 0.89
CA GLY A 59 -7.11 0.89 0.46
C GLY A 59 -8.28 1.61 -0.23
N VAL A 60 -8.72 2.76 0.28
CA VAL A 60 -9.77 3.58 -0.33
C VAL A 60 -9.34 4.04 -1.71
N PHE A 61 -8.12 4.58 -1.86
CA PHE A 61 -7.61 5.01 -3.16
C PHE A 61 -7.54 3.86 -4.18
N VAL A 62 -7.16 2.65 -3.75
CA VAL A 62 -7.15 1.47 -4.63
C VAL A 62 -8.56 1.12 -5.10
N VAL A 63 -9.55 1.14 -4.20
CA VAL A 63 -10.94 0.84 -4.56
C VAL A 63 -11.53 1.94 -5.45
N LEU A 64 -11.24 3.21 -5.19
CA LEU A 64 -11.60 4.33 -6.07
C LEU A 64 -10.99 4.16 -7.46
N THR A 65 -9.73 3.74 -7.53
CA THR A 65 -9.06 3.46 -8.81
C THR A 65 -9.77 2.34 -9.58
N LEU A 66 -10.25 1.29 -8.90
CA LEU A 66 -11.07 0.27 -9.56
C LEU A 66 -12.37 0.82 -10.15
N PHE A 67 -13.02 1.77 -9.46
CA PHE A 67 -14.21 2.45 -10.00
C PHE A 67 -13.84 3.31 -11.22
N VAL A 68 -12.77 4.11 -11.13
CA VAL A 68 -12.30 4.94 -12.25
C VAL A 68 -11.92 4.09 -13.46
N LEU A 69 -11.14 3.01 -13.28
CA LEU A 69 -10.78 2.08 -14.35
C LEU A 69 -11.97 1.33 -14.93
N ARG A 70 -13.09 1.25 -14.20
CA ARG A 70 -14.33 0.69 -14.75
C ARG A 70 -14.98 1.63 -15.76
N PHE A 71 -14.88 2.94 -15.56
CA PHE A 71 -15.39 3.94 -16.50
C PHE A 71 -14.41 4.25 -17.65
N THR A 72 -13.10 4.30 -17.38
CA THR A 72 -12.11 4.68 -18.40
C THR A 72 -11.69 3.53 -19.32
N MET A 73 -11.73 2.27 -18.85
CA MET A 73 -11.27 1.10 -19.60
C MET A 73 -12.34 0.00 -19.63
N GLU A 74 -13.49 0.31 -20.23
CA GLU A 74 -14.64 -0.59 -20.29
C GLU A 74 -14.34 -1.87 -21.10
N ASP A 75 -13.66 -1.76 -22.24
CA ASP A 75 -13.39 -2.84 -23.20
C ASP A 75 -12.17 -3.73 -22.90
N ALA A 76 -11.47 -3.49 -21.79
CA ALA A 76 -10.34 -4.33 -21.43
C ALA A 76 -10.81 -5.78 -21.17
N PRO A 77 -10.09 -6.82 -21.67
CA PRO A 77 -10.43 -8.20 -21.37
C PRO A 77 -10.28 -8.42 -19.86
N ARG A 78 -11.41 -8.69 -19.17
CA ARG A 78 -11.45 -8.95 -17.73
C ARG A 78 -11.72 -10.45 -17.49
N PRO A 79 -10.69 -11.28 -17.20
CA PRO A 79 -10.85 -12.69 -16.88
C PRO A 79 -11.68 -12.92 -15.60
N TYR A 80 -11.63 -11.96 -14.67
CA TYR A 80 -12.40 -11.98 -13.43
C TYR A 80 -13.18 -10.69 -13.26
N ARG A 81 -14.51 -10.78 -13.30
CA ARG A 81 -15.42 -9.65 -13.07
C ARG A 81 -15.93 -9.70 -11.63
N VAL A 82 -15.35 -8.88 -10.78
CA VAL A 82 -15.83 -8.71 -9.39
C VAL A 82 -17.22 -8.04 -9.42
N PRO A 83 -18.22 -8.58 -8.72
CA PRO A 83 -19.50 -7.90 -8.51
C PRO A 83 -19.29 -6.52 -7.88
N THR A 84 -19.92 -5.48 -8.43
CA THR A 84 -19.78 -4.09 -7.94
C THR A 84 -20.16 -3.96 -6.47
N VAL A 85 -21.12 -4.77 -6.02
CA VAL A 85 -21.58 -4.83 -4.62
C VAL A 85 -20.43 -5.12 -3.65
N LEU A 86 -19.53 -6.07 -3.97
CA LEU A 86 -18.39 -6.39 -3.12
C LEU A 86 -17.39 -5.22 -3.02
N ALA A 87 -17.20 -4.49 -4.12
CA ALA A 87 -16.33 -3.31 -4.13
C ALA A 87 -16.92 -2.18 -3.27
N VAL A 88 -18.23 -1.96 -3.33
CA VAL A 88 -18.93 -0.96 -2.49
C VAL A 88 -18.86 -1.35 -1.02
N ILE A 89 -19.12 -2.62 -0.67
CA ILE A 89 -19.01 -3.10 0.72
C ILE A 89 -17.58 -2.88 1.24
N LYS A 90 -16.56 -3.24 0.46
CA LYS A 90 -15.16 -3.00 0.83
C LYS A 90 -14.88 -1.51 1.07
N LEU A 91 -15.41 -0.62 0.22
CA LEU A 91 -15.25 0.82 0.39
C LEU A 91 -15.87 1.30 1.71
N VAL A 92 -17.10 0.87 2.02
CA VAL A 92 -17.79 1.24 3.27
C VAL A 92 -16.99 0.77 4.49
N VAL A 93 -16.49 -0.46 4.48
CA VAL A 93 -15.67 -0.99 5.59
C VAL A 93 -14.38 -0.19 5.77
N LEU A 94 -13.71 0.18 4.67
CA LEU A 94 -12.48 0.98 4.73
C LEU A 94 -12.74 2.39 5.26
N VAL A 95 -13.84 3.02 4.84
CA VAL A 95 -14.24 4.34 5.36
C VAL A 95 -14.59 4.25 6.85
N ALA A 96 -15.30 3.21 7.28
CA ALA A 96 -15.58 2.98 8.69
C ALA A 96 -14.30 2.81 9.52
N LEU A 97 -13.32 2.05 9.02
CA LEU A 97 -12.01 1.87 9.66
C LEU A 97 -11.23 3.19 9.80
N ILE A 98 -11.39 4.11 8.85
CA ILE A 98 -10.77 5.44 8.91
C ILE A 98 -11.42 6.29 9.98
N VAL A 99 -12.74 6.21 10.16
CA VAL A 99 -13.50 7.04 11.13
C VAL A 99 -13.34 6.51 12.57
N LEU A 100 -13.23 5.20 12.74
CA LEU A 100 -13.14 4.54 14.05
C LEU A 100 -12.12 5.13 15.04
N PRO A 101 -10.87 5.47 14.66
CA PRO A 101 -9.91 6.07 15.60
C PRO A 101 -10.20 7.52 15.98
N PHE A 102 -11.14 8.20 15.30
CA PHE A 102 -11.53 9.59 15.60
C PHE A 102 -12.82 9.69 16.42
N LEU A 103 -13.53 8.58 16.61
CA LEU A 103 -14.74 8.48 17.42
C LEU A 103 -14.39 8.00 18.84
#